data_AF-A0ABD5U5Q4-F1
#
_entry.id   AF-A0ABD5U5Q4-F1
#
_cell.length_a   1.000
_cell.length_b   1.000
_cell.length_c   1.000
_cell.angle_alpha   90.00
_cell.angle_beta   90.00
_cell.angle_gamma   90.00
#
_symmetry.space_group_name_H-M   'P 1'
#
loop_
_entity.id
_entity.type
_entity.pdbx_description
1 polymer ?
#
loop_
_entity_poly.entity_id
_entity_poly.type
_entity_poly.pdbx_seq_one_letter_code
_entity_poly.pdbx_strand_id
1 'polypeptide(L)'
;MGLQRAGWSLFGFGLFVGSVAAVTGGLVSGRTDVGCPADFEPRYGVERVAFETVSALQGTPLAGLSLPELYLTDGCNVFTVGGVVQAALLFMLLGLLVGTLGVLLGRA
;
A
#
# COMPACT_ATOMS: atom_id res chain seq x y z
N MET A 1 -13.69 24.22 -5.84
CA MET A 1 -12.68 24.23 -4.74
C MET A 1 -12.82 23.11 -3.71
N GLY A 2 -14.00 22.56 -3.44
CA GLY A 2 -14.16 21.46 -2.47
C GLY A 2 -13.40 20.17 -2.82
N LEU A 3 -13.42 19.77 -4.09
CA LEU A 3 -12.75 18.55 -4.56
C LEU A 3 -11.23 18.59 -4.39
N GLN A 4 -10.60 19.73 -4.71
CA GLN A 4 -9.17 19.94 -4.50
C GLN A 4 -8.80 19.77 -3.03
N ARG A 5 -9.54 20.42 -2.11
CA ARG A 5 -9.25 20.36 -0.68
C ARG A 5 -9.45 18.94 -0.13
N ALA A 6 -10.52 18.27 -0.54
CA ALA A 6 -10.80 16.88 -0.16
C ALA A 6 -9.68 15.92 -0.63
N GLY A 7 -9.27 16.03 -1.89
CA GLY A 7 -8.21 15.18 -2.45
C GLY A 7 -6.87 15.35 -1.72
N TRP A 8 -6.43 16.59 -1.51
CA TRP A 8 -5.19 16.85 -0.77
C TRP A 8 -5.25 16.42 0.70
N SER A 9 -6.41 16.53 1.35
CA SER A 9 -6.57 16.00 2.71
C SER A 9 -6.49 14.47 2.76
N LEU A 10 -7.07 13.78 1.77
CA LEU A 10 -7.02 12.32 1.67
C LEU A 10 -5.58 11.85 1.40
N PHE A 11 -4.86 12.58 0.54
CA PHE A 11 -3.45 12.33 0.26
C PHE A 11 -2.59 12.49 1.52
N GLY A 12 -2.74 13.62 2.22
CA GLY A 12 -2.00 13.87 3.46
C GLY A 12 -2.30 12.84 4.56
N PHE A 13 -3.56 12.43 4.69
CA PHE A 13 -3.96 11.38 5.62
C PHE A 13 -3.32 10.04 5.26
N GLY A 14 -3.38 9.63 3.99
CA GLY A 14 -2.71 8.41 3.52
C GLY A 14 -1.20 8.44 3.77
N LEU A 15 -0.55 9.58 3.53
CA LEU A 15 0.89 9.73 3.74
C LEU A 15 1.26 9.64 5.22
N PHE A 16 0.48 10.28 6.10
CA PHE A 16 0.69 10.20 7.54
C PHE A 16 0.49 8.78 8.07
N VAL A 17 -0.67 8.16 7.79
CA VAL A 17 -0.98 6.81 8.27
C VAL A 17 -0.03 5.78 7.67
N GLY A 18 0.33 5.91 6.39
CA GLY A 18 1.26 5.01 5.71
C GLY A 18 2.66 5.07 6.31
N SER A 19 3.15 6.28 6.63
CA SER A 19 4.46 6.45 7.27
C SER A 19 4.50 5.81 8.65
N VAL A 20 3.47 6.03 9.48
CA VAL A 20 3.38 5.40 10.81
C VAL A 20 3.27 3.88 10.69
N ALA A 21 2.37 3.38 9.84
CA ALA A 21 2.15 1.95 9.65
C ALA A 21 3.40 1.23 9.12
N ALA A 22 4.14 1.86 8.21
CA ALA A 22 5.38 1.32 7.67
C ALA A 22 6.43 1.10 8.78
N VAL A 23 6.52 2.03 9.73
CA VAL A 23 7.47 1.94 10.86
C VAL A 23 7.00 0.92 11.89
N THR A 24 5.71 0.88 12.22
CA THR A 24 5.20 0.04 13.31
C THR A 24 5.01 -1.43 12.95
N GLY A 25 4.79 -1.74 11.67
CA GLY A 25 4.47 -3.10 11.24
C GLY A 25 4.48 -3.27 9.73
N GLY A 26 5.36 -2.56 9.04
CA GLY A 26 5.35 -2.49 7.57
C GLY A 26 5.61 -3.82 6.89
N LEU A 27 6.42 -4.70 7.48
CA LEU A 27 6.68 -6.05 7.00
C LEU A 27 6.03 -7.05 7.95
N VAL A 28 5.11 -7.86 7.43
CA VAL A 28 4.28 -8.77 8.25
C VAL A 28 4.80 -10.20 8.21
N SER A 29 5.34 -10.63 7.08
CA SER A 29 5.96 -11.95 6.98
C SER A 29 7.16 -11.92 6.05
N GLY A 30 8.16 -12.74 6.36
CA GLY A 30 9.35 -12.95 5.54
C GLY A 30 9.63 -14.44 5.43
N ARG A 31 9.86 -14.94 4.22
CA ARG A 31 10.33 -16.32 3.98
C ARG A 31 11.67 -16.26 3.26
N THR A 32 12.65 -16.96 3.81
CA THR A 32 14.00 -17.08 3.23
C THR A 32 14.12 -18.42 2.53
N ASP A 33 14.64 -18.43 1.30
CA ASP A 33 14.96 -19.68 0.61
C ASP A 33 16.25 -20.29 1.20
N VAL A 34 16.22 -21.60 1.46
CA VAL A 34 17.30 -22.32 2.16
C VAL A 34 18.53 -22.54 1.28
N GLY A 35 18.40 -22.31 -0.03
CA GLY A 35 19.45 -22.51 -1.03
C GLY A 35 20.25 -21.25 -1.39
N CYS A 36 20.10 -20.15 -0.64
CA CYS A 36 20.72 -18.89 -1.03
C CYS A 36 22.25 -18.92 -0.89
N PRO A 37 23.01 -18.58 -1.96
CA PRO A 37 24.46 -18.54 -1.90
C PRO A 37 24.94 -17.43 -0.95
N ALA A 38 26.10 -17.63 -0.31
CA ALA A 38 26.67 -16.67 0.64
C ALA A 38 27.03 -15.33 0.00
N ASP A 39 27.34 -15.33 -1.30
CA ASP A 39 27.72 -14.14 -2.08
C ASP A 39 26.54 -13.56 -2.89
N PHE A 40 25.31 -13.76 -2.43
CA PHE A 40 24.12 -13.30 -3.14
C PHE A 40 23.99 -11.77 -3.11
N GLU A 41 23.87 -11.17 -4.30
CA GLU A 41 23.64 -9.73 -4.46
C GLU A 41 22.12 -9.46 -4.54
N PRO A 42 21.53 -8.72 -3.57
CA PRO A 42 20.09 -8.57 -3.47
C PRO A 42 19.51 -7.80 -4.66
N ARG A 43 18.49 -8.37 -5.29
CA ARG A 43 17.71 -7.76 -6.37
C ARG A 43 16.29 -7.53 -5.92
N TYR A 44 16.00 -6.30 -5.53
CA TYR A 44 14.66 -5.92 -5.09
C TYR A 44 13.68 -5.86 -6.27
N GLY A 45 12.56 -6.57 -6.13
CA GLY A 45 11.52 -6.63 -7.12
C GLY A 45 10.15 -6.91 -6.51
N VAL A 46 9.11 -6.70 -7.32
CA VAL A 46 7.77 -7.18 -7.01
C VAL A 46 7.64 -8.57 -7.61
N GLU A 47 7.48 -9.58 -6.76
CA GLU A 47 7.31 -10.95 -7.22
C GLU A 47 5.86 -11.19 -7.66
N ARG A 48 4.91 -10.79 -6.81
CA ARG A 48 3.48 -10.98 -7.05
C ARG A 48 2.65 -9.90 -6.38
N VAL A 49 1.56 -9.53 -7.05
CA VAL A 49 0.45 -8.80 -6.41
C VAL A 49 -0.73 -9.77 -6.33
N ALA A 50 -1.14 -10.11 -5.12
CA ALA A 50 -2.36 -10.88 -4.88
C ALA A 50 -3.47 -9.93 -4.42
N PHE A 51 -4.72 -10.35 -4.57
CA PHE A 51 -5.85 -9.61 -4.02
C PHE A 51 -6.53 -10.54 -3.04
N GLU A 52 -6.28 -10.33 -1.75
CA GLU A 52 -7.03 -11.02 -0.72
C GLU A 52 -8.19 -10.14 -0.26
N THR A 53 -9.36 -10.75 -0.13
CA THR A 53 -10.51 -10.10 0.47
C THR A 53 -10.27 -9.97 1.96
N VAL A 54 -10.22 -8.73 2.44
CA VAL A 54 -10.00 -8.44 3.87
C VAL A 54 -11.24 -8.88 4.64
N SER A 55 -11.24 -10.14 5.07
CA SER A 55 -12.30 -10.72 5.89
C SER A 55 -12.19 -10.29 7.37
N ALA A 56 -11.09 -9.63 7.75
CA ALA A 56 -10.82 -9.16 9.12
C ALA A 56 -11.76 -8.04 9.61
N LEU A 57 -12.58 -7.46 8.74
CA LEU A 57 -13.53 -6.38 9.04
C LEU A 57 -15.00 -6.85 8.89
N GLN A 58 -15.26 -8.13 9.17
CA GLN A 58 -16.61 -8.69 9.31
C GLN A 58 -17.47 -7.78 10.21
N GLY A 59 -18.52 -7.18 9.64
CA GLY A 59 -19.44 -6.29 10.36
C GLY A 59 -19.34 -4.80 10.00
N THR A 60 -18.41 -4.40 9.13
CA THR A 60 -18.38 -3.04 8.55
C THR A 60 -18.86 -3.04 7.10
N PRO A 61 -19.35 -1.91 6.55
CA PRO A 61 -19.70 -1.81 5.11
C PRO A 61 -18.49 -1.98 4.17
N LEU A 62 -17.28 -2.13 4.71
CA LEU A 62 -16.03 -2.41 3.99
C LEU A 62 -15.71 -3.92 3.94
N ALA A 63 -16.52 -4.78 4.57
CA ALA A 63 -16.41 -6.22 4.49
C ALA A 63 -16.62 -6.68 3.03
N GLY A 64 -15.53 -6.97 2.32
CA GLY A 64 -15.54 -7.28 0.89
C GLY A 64 -14.60 -6.42 0.06
N LEU A 65 -13.95 -5.41 0.65
CA LEU A 65 -12.88 -4.69 -0.03
C LEU A 65 -11.67 -5.63 -0.22
N SER A 66 -11.33 -5.91 -1.48
CA SER A 66 -10.09 -6.59 -1.83
C SER A 66 -8.95 -5.58 -1.81
N LEU A 67 -7.98 -5.79 -0.91
CA LEU A 67 -6.76 -4.99 -0.90
C LEU A 67 -5.66 -5.73 -1.66
N PRO A 68 -4.84 -5.03 -2.46
CA PRO A 68 -3.72 -5.64 -3.13
C PRO A 68 -2.61 -5.99 -2.12
N GLU A 69 -2.39 -7.28 -1.90
CA GLU A 69 -1.27 -7.76 -1.12
C GLU A 69 0.00 -7.80 -1.98
N LEU A 70 1.01 -7.03 -1.56
CA LEU A 70 2.30 -6.90 -2.22
C LEU A 70 3.31 -7.91 -1.66
N TYR A 71 3.75 -8.82 -2.53
CA TYR A 71 4.86 -9.73 -2.29
C TYR A 71 6.12 -9.14 -2.93
N LEU A 72 7.01 -8.67 -2.07
CA LEU A 72 8.31 -8.12 -2.45
C LEU A 72 9.35 -9.22 -2.35
N THR A 73 10.30 -9.25 -3.26
CA THR A 73 11.44 -10.17 -3.16
C THR A 73 12.73 -9.39 -3.26
N ASP A 74 13.76 -9.83 -2.56
CA ASP A 74 15.15 -9.43 -2.82
C ASP A 74 15.89 -10.45 -3.70
N GLY A 75 15.14 -11.42 -4.25
CA GLY A 75 15.60 -12.56 -5.05
C GLY A 75 15.91 -13.82 -4.25
N CYS A 76 15.99 -13.73 -2.92
CA CYS A 76 16.28 -14.85 -2.02
C CYS A 76 15.29 -14.94 -0.84
N ASN A 77 14.76 -13.81 -0.44
CA ASN A 77 13.69 -13.65 0.52
C ASN A 77 12.44 -13.13 -0.19
N VAL A 78 11.29 -13.52 0.34
CA VAL A 78 9.99 -12.98 -0.02
C VAL A 78 9.39 -12.33 1.22
N PHE A 79 8.95 -11.09 1.08
CA PHE A 79 8.37 -10.29 2.14
C PHE A 79 6.96 -9.84 1.77
N THR A 80 6.05 -9.85 2.74
CA THR A 80 4.71 -9.27 2.57
C THR A 80 4.58 -7.96 3.32
N VAL A 81 3.97 -6.98 2.66
CA VAL A 81 3.69 -5.66 3.24
C VAL A 81 2.38 -5.73 4.02
N GLY A 82 2.31 -5.07 5.18
CA GLY A 82 1.08 -5.04 5.97
C GLY A 82 -0.08 -4.34 5.28
N GLY A 83 -1.30 -4.88 5.45
CA GLY A 83 -2.51 -4.37 4.80
C GLY A 83 -2.84 -2.91 5.12
N VAL A 84 -2.42 -2.40 6.27
CA VAL A 84 -2.59 -0.97 6.64
C VAL A 84 -1.72 -0.06 5.78
N VAL A 85 -0.48 -0.47 5.48
CA VAL A 85 0.43 0.28 4.60
C VAL A 85 -0.13 0.32 3.18
N GLN A 86 -0.71 -0.80 2.72
CA GLN A 86 -1.35 -0.90 1.40
C GLN A 86 -2.61 -0.03 1.31
N ALA A 87 -3.47 -0.05 2.34
CA ALA A 87 -4.62 0.83 2.42
C ALA A 87 -4.21 2.31 2.41
N ALA A 88 -3.16 2.67 3.15
CA ALA A 88 -2.61 4.02 3.16
C ALA A 88 -2.09 4.45 1.79
N LEU A 89 -1.43 3.55 1.05
CA LEU A 89 -1.01 3.77 -0.34
C LEU A 89 -2.21 4.07 -1.25
N LEU A 90 -3.31 3.32 -1.12
CA LEU A 90 -4.54 3.56 -1.88
C LEU A 90 -5.13 4.94 -1.57
N PHE A 91 -5.18 5.34 -0.29
CA PHE A 91 -5.62 6.68 0.08
C PHE A 91 -4.71 7.78 -0.47
N MET A 92 -3.39 7.55 -0.52
CA MET A 92 -2.47 8.47 -1.20
C MET A 92 -2.79 8.58 -2.68
N LEU A 93 -2.91 7.47 -3.41
CA LEU A 93 -3.18 7.48 -4.85
C LEU A 93 -4.54 8.11 -5.18
N LEU A 94 -5.59 7.77 -4.44
CA LEU A 94 -6.92 8.37 -4.58
C LEU A 94 -6.90 9.86 -4.26
N GLY A 95 -6.22 10.26 -3.18
CA GLY A 95 -6.09 11.66 -2.80
C GLY A 95 -5.36 12.48 -3.85
N LEU A 96 -4.26 11.95 -4.39
CA LEU A 96 -3.51 12.57 -5.47
C LEU A 96 -4.38 12.73 -6.72
N LEU A 97 -5.10 11.67 -7.12
CA LEU A 97 -5.96 11.70 -8.30
C LEU A 97 -7.11 12.69 -8.13
N VAL A 98 -7.86 12.63 -7.03
CA VAL A 98 -8.97 13.56 -6.77
C VAL A 98 -8.49 15.00 -6.60
N GLY A 99 -7.34 15.19 -5.94
CA GLY A 99 -6.75 16.50 -5.70
C GLY A 99 -6.30 17.16 -7.00
N THR A 100 -5.58 16.42 -7.85
CA THR A 100 -5.15 16.90 -9.17
C THR A 100 -6.33 17.17 -10.10
N LEU A 101 -7.31 16.27 -10.15
CA LEU A 101 -8.54 16.45 -10.94
C LEU A 101 -9.33 17.68 -10.47
N GLY A 102 -9.40 17.91 -9.16
CA GLY A 102 -10.00 19.11 -8.58
C GLY A 102 -9.28 20.41 -8.95
N VAL A 103 -7.96 20.38 -9.12
CA VAL A 103 -7.18 21.53 -9.62
C VAL A 103 -7.45 21.77 -11.11
N LEU A 104 -7.50 20.71 -11.91
CA LEU A 104 -7.74 20.81 -13.36
C LEU A 104 -9.15 21.34 -13.65
N LEU A 105 -10.17 20.78 -12.99
CA LEU A 105 -11.56 21.22 -13.15
C LEU A 105 -11.85 22.58 -12.51
N GLY A 106 -11.09 22.97 -11.48
CA GLY A 106 -11.23 24.29 -10.86
C GLY A 106 -10.57 25.43 -11.63
N ARG A 107 -9.81 25.10 -12.69
CA ARG A 107 -9.17 26.06 -13.62
C ARG A 107 -9.91 26.20 -14.96
N ALA A 108 -10.88 25.34 -15.24
CA ALA A 108 -11.82 25.47 -16.34
C ALA A 108 -13.01 26.35 -15.93
#